data_AF-G1NSN5-F1
#
_entry.id   AF-G1NSN5-F1
#
_cell.length_a   1.000
_cell.length_b   1.000
_cell.length_c   1.000
_cell.angle_alpha   90.00
_cell.angle_beta   90.00
_cell.angle_gamma   90.00
#
_symmetry.space_group_name_H-M   'P 1'
#
loop_
_entity.id
_entity.type
_entity.pdbx_description
1 polymer ?
#
loop_
_entity_poly.entity_id
_entity_poly.type
_entity_poly.pdbx_seq_one_letter_code
_entity_poly.pdbx_strand_id
1 'polypeptide(L)'
;MAQVPDLFEDLKSCYSENEEYSSEIDQLSLNQKSFYDASYDPFPKNCMGQFLSLSTSETSKTSQLTYKESVVVVAANGKILKKRRLSFNQFITDDDLETIANDPEEEILQPTSVPYSFQGNVKYPFMRVIKRHFILNDNLHQSIIRDTSGRFLMAATLNNMDQAVRFDMGAYKSDDLKRPVTLRISDTRLFLSAQNEGEPVLLKELPETPKIITDETNLLFFWESQGSKDYFESVAHPKLFIATKQEYQVHMASGHPSIIDLQILENYA
;
A
#
# COMPACT_ATOMS: atom_id res chain seq x y z
N MET A 1 -36.03 -14.84 -62.28
CA MET A 1 -34.84 -14.09 -61.83
C MET A 1 -35.29 -13.23 -60.66
N ALA A 2 -34.74 -13.45 -59.47
CA ALA A 2 -35.11 -12.70 -58.26
C ALA A 2 -34.24 -11.44 -58.18
N GLN A 3 -34.87 -10.28 -57.97
CA GLN A 3 -34.21 -8.98 -57.87
C GLN A 3 -33.76 -8.77 -56.42
N VAL A 4 -32.48 -8.49 -56.22
CA VAL A 4 -31.85 -8.24 -54.91
C VAL A 4 -31.99 -6.76 -54.57
N PRO A 5 -32.55 -6.38 -53.41
CA PRO A 5 -32.61 -4.98 -52.97
C PRO A 5 -31.21 -4.46 -52.59
N ASP A 6 -30.84 -3.30 -53.12
CA ASP A 6 -29.58 -2.61 -52.83
C ASP A 6 -29.70 -1.79 -51.54
N LEU A 7 -28.79 -2.01 -50.59
CA LEU A 7 -28.85 -1.46 -49.23
C LEU A 7 -28.41 0.01 -49.14
N PHE A 8 -27.97 0.60 -50.25
CA PHE A 8 -27.35 1.94 -50.28
C PHE A 8 -28.27 3.08 -50.73
N GLU A 9 -29.53 2.80 -51.13
CA GLU A 9 -30.48 3.88 -51.46
C GLU A 9 -31.17 4.51 -50.24
N ASP A 10 -31.22 3.82 -49.09
CA ASP A 10 -31.98 4.28 -47.91
C ASP A 10 -31.22 5.29 -47.01
N LEU A 11 -29.99 5.69 -47.36
CA LEU A 11 -29.19 6.65 -46.58
C LEU A 11 -29.13 8.06 -47.17
N LYS A 12 -29.96 8.38 -48.17
CA LYS A 12 -30.01 9.73 -48.79
C LYS A 12 -31.06 10.68 -48.20
N SER A 13 -31.78 10.30 -47.15
CA SER A 13 -32.89 11.10 -46.60
C SER A 13 -32.56 11.90 -45.32
N CYS A 14 -31.31 11.93 -44.87
CA CYS A 14 -30.92 12.62 -43.61
C CYS A 14 -29.99 13.83 -43.79
N TYR A 15 -29.99 14.49 -44.95
CA TYR A 15 -29.36 15.80 -45.10
C TYR A 15 -30.44 16.88 -45.20
N SER A 16 -30.75 17.50 -44.06
CA SER A 16 -31.47 18.78 -44.01
C SER A 16 -30.44 19.89 -44.20
N GLU A 17 -30.36 20.37 -45.43
CA GLU A 17 -29.70 21.60 -45.85
C GLU A 17 -30.71 22.74 -45.68
N ASN A 18 -30.49 23.63 -44.71
CA ASN A 18 -31.11 24.96 -44.52
C ASN A 18 -30.24 25.67 -43.46
N GLU A 19 -29.32 26.57 -43.83
CA GLU A 19 -29.49 28.05 -43.83
C GLU A 19 -29.74 28.59 -42.40
N GLU A 20 -29.01 29.55 -41.81
CA GLU A 20 -28.39 30.75 -42.35
C GLU A 20 -27.49 31.42 -41.27
N TYR A 21 -26.51 32.20 -41.73
CA TYR A 21 -25.69 33.13 -40.96
C TYR A 21 -26.55 34.24 -40.33
N SER A 22 -26.36 34.59 -39.06
CA SER A 22 -26.76 35.90 -38.52
C SER A 22 -25.84 36.32 -37.38
N SER A 23 -24.98 37.28 -37.69
CA SER A 23 -24.22 38.10 -36.77
C SER A 23 -25.02 39.34 -36.43
N GLU A 24 -25.27 39.62 -35.14
CA GLU A 24 -25.42 41.00 -34.65
C GLU A 24 -25.13 41.09 -33.15
N ILE A 25 -24.16 41.95 -32.85
CA ILE A 25 -23.79 42.49 -31.55
C ILE A 25 -24.88 43.47 -31.14
N ASP A 26 -25.37 43.39 -29.90
CA ASP A 26 -25.71 44.64 -29.20
C ASP A 26 -25.48 44.59 -27.69
N GLN A 27 -25.13 45.77 -27.21
CA GLN A 27 -24.40 46.08 -25.99
C GLN A 27 -25.31 46.11 -24.76
N LEU A 28 -24.86 45.57 -23.63
CA LEU A 28 -25.28 46.03 -22.31
C LEU A 28 -24.10 45.99 -21.35
N SER A 29 -23.44 47.14 -21.22
CA SER A 29 -22.41 47.46 -20.24
C SER A 29 -23.05 48.18 -19.05
N LEU A 30 -22.69 47.78 -17.83
CA LEU A 30 -22.51 48.65 -16.65
C LEU A 30 -21.94 47.78 -15.50
N ASN A 31 -20.65 47.92 -15.17
CA ASN A 31 -20.11 48.57 -13.96
C ASN A 31 -20.52 47.88 -12.64
N GLN A 32 -19.67 47.54 -11.66
CA GLN A 32 -18.35 48.05 -11.27
C GLN A 32 -17.82 47.25 -10.03
N LYS A 33 -16.52 47.39 -9.76
CA LYS A 33 -15.73 47.12 -8.51
C LYS A 33 -14.93 45.83 -8.38
N SER A 34 -13.69 45.94 -8.88
CA SER A 34 -12.47 45.31 -8.35
C SER A 34 -12.00 46.02 -7.06
N PHE A 35 -11.41 45.25 -6.13
CA PHE A 35 -10.51 45.79 -5.09
C PHE A 35 -9.31 44.87 -4.91
N TYR A 36 -8.19 45.20 -5.56
CA TYR A 36 -6.86 44.89 -5.05
C TYR A 36 -6.10 46.21 -4.97
N ASP A 37 -5.59 46.56 -3.79
CA ASP A 37 -4.46 47.47 -3.57
C ASP A 37 -3.91 47.15 -2.15
N ALA A 38 -2.84 46.35 -2.06
CA ALA A 38 -1.45 46.75 -1.74
C ALA A 38 -1.22 46.99 -0.22
N SER A 39 -0.08 46.76 0.43
CA SER A 39 1.21 46.09 0.21
C SER A 39 2.00 46.15 1.55
N TYR A 40 2.74 45.09 1.89
CA TYR A 40 3.94 44.90 2.76
C TYR A 40 4.24 45.64 4.12
N ASP A 41 4.55 44.78 5.14
CA ASP A 41 5.61 44.81 6.20
C ASP A 41 5.65 45.85 7.37
N PRO A 42 6.46 45.68 8.46
CA PRO A 42 6.89 44.50 9.24
C PRO A 42 6.77 44.68 10.80
N PHE A 43 6.91 43.61 11.61
CA PHE A 43 7.12 43.64 13.09
C PHE A 43 8.44 44.37 13.47
N PRO A 44 8.68 44.99 14.68
CA PRO A 44 8.70 44.30 16.00
C PRO A 44 8.54 45.13 17.34
N LYS A 45 8.44 44.39 18.48
CA LYS A 45 8.89 44.66 19.90
C LYS A 45 8.35 45.84 20.76
N ASN A 46 7.83 45.49 21.95
CA ASN A 46 8.22 45.96 23.31
C ASN A 46 7.33 45.21 24.35
N CYS A 47 7.80 44.33 25.25
CA CYS A 47 8.77 44.40 26.36
C CYS A 47 8.30 45.19 27.61
N MET A 48 8.42 44.51 28.76
CA MET A 48 8.14 44.87 30.17
C MET A 48 6.67 44.78 30.62
N GLY A 49 6.27 44.10 31.69
CA GLY A 49 7.03 43.54 32.81
C GLY A 49 6.58 44.22 34.11
N GLN A 50 5.75 43.54 34.91
CA GLN A 50 5.64 43.79 36.34
C GLN A 50 5.09 42.56 37.06
N PHE A 51 5.98 41.93 37.83
CA PHE A 51 5.69 40.99 38.89
C PHE A 51 5.43 41.76 40.20
N LEU A 52 4.52 41.25 41.01
CA LEU A 52 4.40 41.30 42.48
C LEU A 52 3.24 40.32 42.78
N SER A 53 3.39 39.06 43.20
CA SER A 53 4.13 38.40 44.30
C SER A 53 3.72 38.84 45.71
N LEU A 54 3.01 37.95 46.42
CA LEU A 54 3.18 37.51 47.83
C LEU A 54 1.93 36.67 48.19
N SER A 55 1.97 35.34 48.17
CA SER A 55 2.58 34.40 49.14
C SER A 55 1.63 33.98 50.27
N THR A 56 1.29 32.69 50.28
CA THR A 56 1.41 31.83 51.48
C THR A 56 1.83 30.43 51.01
N SER A 57 3.07 30.10 51.35
CA SER A 57 3.68 28.79 51.63
C SER A 57 2.77 27.89 52.48
N GLU A 58 2.94 26.58 52.66
CA GLU A 58 3.89 25.51 52.30
C GLU A 58 3.11 24.23 52.73
N THR A 59 3.23 23.07 52.10
CA THR A 59 4.30 22.14 52.45
C THR A 59 4.33 20.99 51.46
N SER A 60 5.54 20.81 50.95
CA SER A 60 6.15 19.62 50.40
C SER A 60 5.65 18.28 50.94
N LYS A 61 5.50 17.31 50.03
CA LYS A 61 6.11 15.97 50.18
C LYS A 61 6.17 15.24 48.84
N THR A 62 7.40 15.17 48.35
CA THR A 62 7.97 14.16 47.46
C THR A 62 7.16 12.86 47.36
N SER A 63 6.68 12.52 46.17
CA SER A 63 6.25 11.16 45.86
C SER A 63 7.49 10.27 45.70
N GLN A 64 7.94 9.69 46.81
CA GLN A 64 8.82 8.52 46.78
C GLN A 64 8.09 7.40 46.04
N LEU A 65 8.59 7.03 44.86
CA LEU A 65 8.30 5.71 44.31
C LEU A 65 8.96 4.69 45.22
N THR A 66 8.16 4.06 46.07
CA THR A 66 8.56 2.93 46.89
C THR A 66 8.81 1.75 45.96
N TYR A 67 10.07 1.50 45.60
CA TYR A 67 10.48 0.16 45.19
C TYR A 67 10.16 -0.77 46.35
N LYS A 68 9.18 -1.66 46.17
CA LYS A 68 8.97 -2.79 47.06
C LYS A 68 10.04 -3.81 46.72
N GLU A 69 11.22 -3.63 47.32
CA GLU A 69 12.26 -4.65 47.35
C GLU A 69 11.71 -5.85 48.13
N SER A 70 11.31 -6.89 47.39
CA SER A 70 10.97 -8.18 47.98
C SER A 70 12.26 -8.93 48.27
N VAL A 71 12.95 -8.57 49.36
CA VAL A 71 13.94 -9.45 49.98
C VAL A 71 13.18 -10.54 50.72
N VAL A 72 12.98 -11.69 50.06
CA VAL A 72 12.58 -12.91 50.77
C VAL A 72 13.84 -13.46 51.43
N VAL A 73 14.02 -13.11 52.71
CA VAL A 73 14.97 -13.80 53.59
C VAL A 73 14.41 -15.20 53.81
N VAL A 74 14.99 -16.19 53.14
CA VAL A 74 14.71 -17.61 53.41
C VAL A 74 15.40 -17.97 54.72
N ALA A 75 14.66 -17.88 55.82
CA ALA A 75 15.08 -18.43 57.10
C ALA A 75 14.74 -19.93 57.15
N ALA A 76 15.75 -20.70 57.55
CA ALA A 76 15.75 -22.14 57.67
C ALA A 76 14.77 -22.64 58.74
N ASN A 77 13.88 -23.56 58.36
CA ASN A 77 13.65 -24.86 59.02
C ASN A 77 12.39 -25.52 58.45
N GLY A 78 12.56 -26.60 57.70
CA GLY A 78 11.44 -27.39 57.22
C GLY A 78 11.82 -28.40 56.14
N LYS A 79 12.22 -29.59 56.57
CA LYS A 79 12.21 -30.89 55.85
C LYS A 79 12.42 -30.82 54.33
N ILE A 80 13.65 -31.10 53.91
CA ILE A 80 14.08 -31.32 52.53
C ILE A 80 13.27 -32.47 51.90
N LEU A 81 12.37 -32.15 50.96
CA LEU A 81 11.88 -33.13 50.00
C LEU A 81 12.99 -33.38 48.97
N LYS A 82 13.65 -34.53 49.08
CA LYS A 82 14.68 -34.99 48.16
C LYS A 82 14.09 -35.05 46.75
N LYS A 83 14.43 -34.08 45.89
CA LYS A 83 14.22 -34.24 44.44
C LYS A 83 15.12 -35.39 43.98
N ARG A 84 14.48 -36.47 43.53
CA ARG A 84 15.13 -37.62 42.89
C ARG A 84 15.79 -37.10 41.61
N ARG A 85 17.12 -37.00 41.60
CA ARG A 85 17.89 -36.93 40.35
C ARG A 85 17.64 -38.24 39.61
N LEU A 86 17.08 -38.19 38.41
CA LEU A 86 17.15 -39.31 37.47
C LEU A 86 18.60 -39.39 37.00
N SER A 87 19.37 -40.28 37.62
CA SER A 87 20.65 -40.73 37.11
C SER A 87 20.38 -41.66 35.93
N PHE A 88 20.67 -41.21 34.71
CA PHE A 88 20.79 -42.09 33.56
C PHE A 88 22.12 -42.84 33.68
N ASN A 89 22.11 -43.95 34.41
CA ASN A 89 23.15 -44.97 34.33
C ASN A 89 22.54 -46.14 33.57
N GLN A 90 22.58 -46.07 32.25
CA GLN A 90 22.33 -47.22 31.40
C GLN A 90 23.57 -47.37 30.52
N PHE A 91 24.30 -48.46 30.77
CA PHE A 91 25.41 -48.86 29.89
C PHE A 91 24.78 -49.36 28.60
N ILE A 92 24.99 -48.62 27.52
CA ILE A 92 24.65 -49.04 26.17
C ILE A 92 25.52 -50.25 25.86
N THR A 93 24.89 -51.39 25.65
CA THR A 93 25.55 -52.58 25.11
C THR A 93 25.20 -52.66 23.63
N ASP A 94 26.14 -53.10 22.81
CA ASP A 94 26.15 -53.05 21.33
C ASP A 94 24.95 -53.77 20.65
N ASP A 95 24.11 -54.46 21.43
CA ASP A 95 22.99 -55.28 20.96
C ASP A 95 21.66 -54.48 20.82
N ASP A 96 21.58 -53.25 21.35
CA ASP A 96 20.38 -52.39 21.22
C ASP A 96 20.38 -51.50 19.96
N LEU A 97 21.45 -51.53 19.14
CA LEU A 97 21.59 -50.72 17.92
C LEU A 97 20.97 -51.35 16.66
N GLU A 98 20.56 -52.62 16.71
CA GLU A 98 20.02 -53.29 15.52
C GLU A 98 18.49 -53.13 15.35
N THR A 99 17.80 -52.45 16.26
CA THR A 99 16.33 -52.25 16.18
C THR A 99 15.88 -50.91 15.62
N ILE A 100 16.81 -49.99 15.28
CA ILE A 100 16.50 -48.67 14.70
C ILE A 100 16.77 -48.62 13.18
N ALA A 101 16.78 -49.78 12.51
CA ALA A 101 17.17 -49.86 11.10
C ALA A 101 16.01 -49.99 10.11
N ASN A 102 14.75 -49.89 10.53
CA ASN A 102 13.61 -49.95 9.60
C ASN A 102 12.40 -49.14 10.11
N ASP A 103 12.40 -47.83 9.89
CA ASP A 103 11.16 -47.07 9.76
C ASP A 103 11.30 -46.07 8.59
N PRO A 104 10.62 -46.30 7.46
CA PRO A 104 10.60 -45.35 6.36
C PRO A 104 9.36 -44.45 6.52
N GLU A 105 9.53 -43.27 7.12
CA GLU A 105 8.74 -42.03 6.93
C GLU A 105 8.90 -41.09 8.14
N GLU A 106 10.11 -40.55 8.36
CA GLU A 106 10.21 -39.31 9.11
C GLU A 106 9.77 -38.15 8.20
N GLU A 107 8.46 -37.85 8.21
CA GLU A 107 7.96 -36.56 7.77
C GLU A 107 8.71 -35.46 8.54
N ILE A 108 9.49 -34.67 7.81
CA ILE A 108 10.10 -33.44 8.32
C ILE A 108 8.94 -32.56 8.80
N LEU A 109 8.69 -32.54 10.12
CA LEU A 109 7.67 -31.69 10.72
C LEU A 109 8.02 -30.22 10.42
N GLN A 110 7.37 -29.66 9.39
CA GLN A 110 7.30 -28.22 9.20
C GLN A 110 6.71 -27.59 10.46
N PRO A 111 7.31 -26.51 11.00
CA PRO A 111 6.67 -25.76 12.07
C PRO A 111 5.31 -25.28 11.59
N THR A 112 4.26 -25.71 12.29
CA THR A 112 2.88 -25.25 12.10
C THR A 112 2.89 -23.72 12.04
N SER A 113 2.46 -23.18 10.90
CA SER A 113 2.35 -21.74 10.68
C SER A 113 1.43 -21.13 11.74
N VAL A 114 2.00 -20.25 12.55
CA VAL A 114 1.26 -19.49 13.56
C VAL A 114 0.25 -18.60 12.83
N PRO A 115 -1.03 -18.55 13.26
CA PRO A 115 -2.00 -17.66 12.65
C PRO A 115 -1.53 -16.21 12.74
N TYR A 116 -1.57 -15.53 11.59
CA TYR A 116 -1.16 -14.15 11.33
C TYR A 116 -1.97 -13.16 12.18
N SER A 117 -1.66 -13.09 13.47
CA SER A 117 -2.23 -12.13 14.39
C SER A 117 -1.09 -11.62 15.26
N PHE A 118 -0.79 -10.32 15.11
CA PHE A 118 0.26 -9.55 15.78
C PHE A 118 1.70 -9.64 15.22
N GLN A 119 1.88 -9.28 13.94
CA GLN A 119 3.13 -8.66 13.47
C GLN A 119 3.19 -7.18 13.89
N GLY A 120 3.11 -6.90 15.19
CA GLY A 120 3.41 -5.57 15.70
C GLY A 120 4.92 -5.35 15.60
N ASN A 121 5.38 -4.46 14.72
CA ASN A 121 6.77 -4.02 14.51
C ASN A 121 7.55 -4.63 13.33
N VAL A 122 6.92 -5.12 12.27
CA VAL A 122 7.68 -5.33 11.03
C VAL A 122 8.05 -3.97 10.44
N LYS A 123 9.34 -3.74 10.24
CA LYS A 123 9.86 -2.49 9.68
C LYS A 123 10.37 -2.77 8.29
N TYR A 124 9.87 -2.03 7.32
CA TYR A 124 10.32 -2.09 5.93
C TYR A 124 11.17 -0.86 5.65
N PRO A 125 12.51 -0.95 5.72
CA PRO A 125 13.37 0.16 5.33
C PRO A 125 13.50 0.23 3.80
N PHE A 126 13.41 1.44 3.26
CA PHE A 126 13.55 1.72 1.84
C PHE A 126 14.96 1.37 1.37
N MET A 127 15.05 0.73 0.20
CA MET A 127 16.32 0.36 -0.41
C MET A 127 16.66 1.29 -1.57
N ARG A 128 15.88 1.21 -2.65
CA ARG A 128 16.08 1.98 -3.89
C ARG A 128 14.86 1.88 -4.78
N VAL A 129 14.77 2.79 -5.74
CA VAL A 129 13.85 2.64 -6.88
C VAL A 129 14.44 1.63 -7.85
N ILE A 130 13.69 0.58 -8.19
CA ILE A 130 14.14 -0.55 -9.02
C ILE A 130 13.66 -0.46 -10.47
N LYS A 131 12.47 0.11 -10.72
CA LYS A 131 11.94 0.41 -12.05
C LYS A 131 11.39 1.83 -12.06
N ARG A 132 11.51 2.54 -13.18
CA ARG A 132 11.06 3.92 -13.36
C ARG A 132 10.28 4.06 -14.65
N HIS A 133 9.28 4.94 -14.64
CA HIS A 133 8.47 5.30 -15.80
C HIS A 133 7.91 4.10 -16.60
N PHE A 134 7.61 2.98 -15.94
CA PHE A 134 7.04 1.82 -16.60
C PHE A 134 5.52 1.90 -16.62
N ILE A 135 4.90 1.20 -17.57
CA ILE A 135 3.45 1.13 -17.73
C ILE A 135 3.00 -0.27 -17.30
N LEU A 136 1.82 -0.34 -16.67
CA LEU A 136 1.17 -1.59 -16.34
C LEU A 136 0.04 -1.84 -17.34
N ASN A 137 0.11 -3.00 -18.00
CA ASN A 137 -0.95 -3.52 -18.84
C ASN A 137 -1.57 -4.75 -18.20
N ASP A 138 -2.87 -4.94 -18.37
CA ASP A 138 -3.51 -6.20 -17.98
C ASP A 138 -3.31 -7.29 -19.06
N ASN A 139 -3.77 -8.49 -18.77
CA ASN A 139 -3.73 -9.62 -19.71
C ASN A 139 -4.65 -9.44 -20.95
N LEU A 140 -5.52 -8.42 -20.96
CA LEU A 140 -6.31 -8.02 -22.13
C LEU A 140 -5.66 -6.87 -22.92
N HIS A 141 -4.39 -6.55 -22.62
CA HIS A 141 -3.62 -5.46 -23.21
C HIS A 141 -4.25 -4.07 -22.99
N GLN A 142 -4.99 -3.89 -21.90
CA GLN A 142 -5.48 -2.60 -21.44
C GLN A 142 -4.44 -1.96 -20.54
N SER A 143 -4.12 -0.70 -20.78
CA SER A 143 -3.20 0.06 -19.93
C SER A 143 -3.95 0.70 -18.77
N ILE A 144 -3.26 0.81 -17.63
CA ILE A 144 -3.78 1.58 -16.50
C ILE A 144 -3.75 3.08 -16.83
N ILE A 145 -4.90 3.72 -16.73
CA ILE A 145 -5.11 5.16 -16.90
C ILE A 145 -5.70 5.79 -15.64
N ARG A 146 -5.64 7.12 -15.55
CA ARG A 146 -6.48 7.85 -14.59
C ARG A 146 -7.90 7.96 -15.13
N ASP A 147 -8.86 7.78 -14.24
CA ASP A 147 -10.26 8.08 -14.53
C ASP A 147 -10.42 9.58 -14.89
N THR A 148 -11.52 9.91 -15.56
CA THR A 148 -11.99 11.26 -15.87
C THR A 148 -11.99 12.20 -14.67
N SER A 149 -12.28 11.67 -13.47
CA SER A 149 -12.21 12.42 -12.21
C SER A 149 -10.79 12.69 -11.69
N GLY A 150 -9.79 11.97 -12.23
CA GLY A 150 -8.39 12.02 -11.83
C GLY A 150 -8.07 11.38 -10.48
N ARG A 151 -9.08 10.87 -9.75
CA ARG A 151 -8.94 10.32 -8.39
C ARG A 151 -8.64 8.84 -8.35
N PHE A 152 -9.21 8.09 -9.28
CA PHE A 152 -9.10 6.64 -9.36
C PHE A 152 -8.32 6.23 -10.61
N LEU A 153 -7.92 4.96 -10.62
CA LEU A 153 -7.30 4.31 -11.76
C LEU A 153 -8.33 3.41 -12.45
N MET A 154 -8.24 3.30 -13.76
CA MET A 154 -9.05 2.38 -14.58
C MET A 154 -8.15 1.68 -15.59
N ALA A 155 -8.60 0.54 -16.11
CA ALA A 155 -7.95 -0.11 -17.25
C ALA A 155 -8.71 0.26 -18.53
N ALA A 156 -7.98 0.67 -19.56
CA ALA A 156 -8.56 0.96 -20.88
C ALA A 156 -7.58 0.62 -22.00
N THR A 157 -8.11 0.21 -23.15
CA THR A 157 -7.32 0.06 -24.37
C THR A 157 -6.94 1.44 -24.89
N LEU A 158 -5.63 1.67 -25.08
CA LEU A 158 -5.10 2.96 -25.54
C LEU A 158 -4.54 2.87 -26.95
N ASN A 159 -4.87 3.86 -27.78
CA ASN A 159 -4.19 4.09 -29.05
C ASN A 159 -2.92 4.94 -28.88
N ASN A 160 -2.90 5.83 -27.88
CA ASN A 160 -1.77 6.67 -27.55
C ASN A 160 -1.25 6.33 -26.14
N MET A 161 -0.03 5.78 -26.08
CA MET A 161 0.62 5.35 -24.84
C MET A 161 1.01 6.51 -23.91
N ASP A 162 1.02 7.75 -24.39
CA ASP A 162 1.30 8.92 -23.55
C ASP A 162 0.18 9.19 -22.52
N GLN A 163 -1.01 8.65 -22.75
CA GLN A 163 -2.14 8.72 -21.81
C GLN A 163 -2.05 7.68 -20.68
N ALA A 164 -1.18 6.68 -20.83
CA ALA A 164 -1.00 5.65 -19.83
C ALA A 164 -0.32 6.21 -18.56
N VAL A 165 -0.77 5.74 -17.41
CA VAL A 165 -0.11 6.09 -16.15
C VAL A 165 1.24 5.39 -16.08
N ARG A 166 2.28 6.20 -15.84
CA ARG A 166 3.64 5.74 -15.64
C ARG A 166 3.90 5.57 -14.14
N PHE A 167 4.58 4.49 -13.79
CA PHE A 167 4.88 4.13 -12.42
C PHE A 167 6.38 4.06 -12.15
N ASP A 168 6.73 4.37 -10.91
CA ASP A 168 8.02 4.07 -10.30
C ASP A 168 7.82 3.03 -9.20
N MET A 169 8.73 2.06 -9.15
CA MET A 169 8.67 0.95 -8.19
C MET A 169 9.81 1.11 -7.18
N GLY A 170 9.45 1.39 -5.93
CA GLY A 170 10.38 1.49 -4.81
C GLY A 170 10.47 0.17 -4.06
N ALA A 171 11.67 -0.39 -3.93
CA ALA A 171 11.88 -1.63 -3.18
C ALA A 171 12.21 -1.35 -1.71
N TYR A 172 11.69 -2.19 -0.82
CA TYR A 172 11.96 -2.17 0.61
C TYR A 172 12.58 -3.49 1.04
N LYS A 173 13.33 -3.47 2.14
CA LYS A 173 13.88 -4.69 2.73
C LYS A 173 12.79 -5.40 3.53
N SER A 174 12.67 -6.71 3.35
CA SER A 174 11.95 -7.62 4.24
C SER A 174 12.92 -8.69 4.74
N ASP A 175 12.59 -9.31 5.86
CA ASP A 175 13.26 -10.53 6.32
C ASP A 175 12.72 -11.78 5.60
N ASP A 176 11.55 -11.67 4.96
CA ASP A 176 10.93 -12.73 4.17
C ASP A 176 11.52 -12.85 2.75
N LEU A 177 11.25 -13.99 2.09
CA LEU A 177 11.59 -14.23 0.69
C LEU A 177 10.84 -13.30 -0.29
N LYS A 178 9.69 -12.76 0.12
CA LYS A 178 8.87 -11.88 -0.71
C LYS A 178 9.49 -10.48 -0.80
N ARG A 179 9.38 -9.85 -1.97
CA ARG A 179 9.96 -8.52 -2.23
C ARG A 179 8.89 -7.43 -2.06
N PRO A 180 8.85 -6.71 -0.92
CA PRO A 180 7.90 -5.63 -0.73
C PRO A 180 8.31 -4.42 -1.57
N VAL A 181 7.34 -3.84 -2.27
CA VAL A 181 7.49 -2.67 -3.12
C VAL A 181 6.37 -1.67 -2.87
N THR A 182 6.65 -0.40 -3.10
CA THR A 182 5.63 0.64 -3.28
C THR A 182 5.53 0.99 -4.75
N LEU A 183 4.31 1.25 -5.22
CA LEU A 183 4.07 1.80 -6.55
C LEU A 183 3.70 3.27 -6.43
N ARG A 184 4.45 4.13 -7.13
CA ARG A 184 4.21 5.57 -7.17
C ARG A 184 3.95 5.99 -8.61
N ILE A 185 3.02 6.92 -8.84
CA ILE A 185 2.86 7.51 -10.16
C ILE A 185 4.08 8.41 -10.44
N SER A 186 4.81 8.15 -11.53
CA SER A 186 6.02 8.88 -11.93
C SER A 186 5.77 10.39 -11.98
N ASP A 187 6.80 11.18 -11.64
CA ASP A 187 6.76 12.65 -11.54
C ASP A 187 5.73 13.23 -10.56
N THR A 188 5.08 12.39 -9.76
CA THR A 188 4.12 12.83 -8.74
C THR A 188 4.46 12.28 -7.35
N ARG A 189 3.68 12.73 -6.37
CA ARG A 189 3.74 12.32 -4.96
C ARG A 189 2.66 11.30 -4.58
N LEU A 190 2.01 10.71 -5.59
CA LEU A 190 0.87 9.82 -5.40
C LEU A 190 1.31 8.36 -5.37
N PHE A 191 1.09 7.71 -4.24
CA PHE A 191 1.40 6.31 -4.00
C PHE A 191 0.11 5.48 -4.03
N LEU A 192 0.22 4.26 -4.55
CA LEU A 192 -0.89 3.31 -4.52
C LEU A 192 -1.05 2.79 -3.09
N SER A 193 -2.30 2.76 -2.66
CA SER A 193 -2.70 2.26 -1.35
C SER A 193 -3.80 1.21 -1.53
N ALA A 194 -3.54 0.01 -1.02
CA ALA A 194 -4.51 -1.07 -0.95
C ALA A 194 -5.68 -0.71 -0.03
N GLN A 195 -6.86 -1.19 -0.41
CA GLN A 195 -8.10 -1.12 0.36
C GLN A 195 -8.62 -2.54 0.62
N ASN A 196 -9.86 -2.67 1.09
CA ASN A 196 -10.48 -3.98 1.29
C ASN A 196 -10.85 -4.64 -0.04
N GLU A 197 -11.26 -5.90 0.02
CA GLU A 197 -11.67 -6.65 -1.16
C GLU A 197 -12.84 -5.98 -1.89
N GLY A 198 -12.71 -5.84 -3.22
CA GLY A 198 -13.71 -5.20 -4.10
C GLY A 198 -13.64 -3.67 -4.12
N GLU A 199 -12.87 -3.05 -3.22
CA GLU A 199 -12.73 -1.59 -3.16
C GLU A 199 -11.64 -1.09 -4.11
N PRO A 200 -11.83 0.09 -4.72
CA PRO A 200 -10.85 0.67 -5.62
C PRO A 200 -9.56 1.04 -4.89
N VAL A 201 -8.43 0.89 -5.57
CA VAL A 201 -7.14 1.33 -5.03
C VAL A 201 -7.14 2.85 -4.89
N LEU A 202 -6.59 3.35 -3.78
CA LEU A 202 -6.50 4.80 -3.53
C LEU A 202 -5.13 5.35 -3.90
N LEU A 203 -5.12 6.61 -4.31
CA LEU A 203 -3.91 7.39 -4.55
C LEU A 203 -3.65 8.26 -3.33
N LYS A 204 -2.70 7.85 -2.48
CA LYS A 204 -2.31 8.60 -1.28
C LYS A 204 -1.16 9.54 -1.60
N GLU A 205 -1.34 10.83 -1.32
CA GLU A 205 -0.26 11.82 -1.49
C GLU A 205 0.68 11.79 -0.28
N LEU A 206 1.98 11.65 -0.54
CA LEU A 206 3.03 11.70 0.48
C LEU A 206 4.12 12.73 0.10
N PRO A 207 4.61 13.54 1.04
CA PRO A 207 5.55 14.62 0.73
C PRO A 207 6.88 14.10 0.17
N GLU A 208 7.37 12.96 0.69
CA GLU A 208 8.57 12.26 0.27
C GLU A 208 8.30 10.75 0.27
N THR A 209 9.09 9.97 -0.47
CA THR A 209 9.07 8.52 -0.38
C THR A 209 9.42 8.08 1.06
N PRO A 210 8.55 7.31 1.73
CA PRO A 210 8.81 6.85 3.10
C PRO A 210 10.13 6.10 3.20
N LYS A 211 11.01 6.52 4.11
CA LYS A 211 12.30 5.83 4.34
C LYS A 211 12.12 4.53 5.10
N ILE A 212 11.11 4.46 5.95
CA ILE A 212 10.74 3.29 6.73
C ILE A 212 9.22 3.24 6.80
N ILE A 213 8.63 2.09 6.49
CA ILE A 213 7.20 1.84 6.65
C ILE A 213 7.01 0.85 7.80
N THR A 214 6.14 1.20 8.75
CA THR A 214 5.79 0.38 9.92
C THR A 214 4.30 0.06 9.93
N ASP A 215 3.46 1.11 10.01
CA ASP A 215 2.02 0.97 10.24
C ASP A 215 1.22 1.13 8.94
N GLU A 216 1.78 1.85 7.96
CA GLU A 216 1.15 2.08 6.65
C GLU A 216 1.46 0.94 5.65
N THR A 217 1.26 -0.30 6.09
CA THR A 217 1.52 -1.50 5.28
C THR A 217 0.62 -1.60 4.05
N ASN A 218 -0.48 -0.85 4.00
CA ASN A 218 -1.36 -0.75 2.85
C ASN A 218 -0.71 -0.07 1.62
N LEU A 219 0.42 0.62 1.80
CA LEU A 219 1.21 1.16 0.69
C LEU A 219 2.15 0.10 0.06
N LEU A 220 2.36 -1.01 0.76
CA LEU A 220 3.28 -2.05 0.35
C LEU A 220 2.53 -3.18 -0.36
N PHE A 221 3.17 -3.65 -1.43
CA PHE A 221 2.77 -4.81 -2.18
C PHE A 221 3.95 -5.77 -2.28
N PHE A 222 3.74 -7.06 -2.07
CA PHE A 222 4.71 -8.07 -2.47
C PHE A 222 4.66 -8.22 -3.99
N TRP A 223 5.78 -7.92 -4.64
CA TRP A 223 5.94 -8.09 -6.07
C TRP A 223 6.51 -9.48 -6.37
N GLU A 224 5.77 -10.23 -7.16
CA GLU A 224 6.18 -11.52 -7.71
C GLU A 224 6.09 -11.48 -9.23
N SER A 225 7.12 -11.97 -9.90
CA SER A 225 7.19 -12.03 -11.36
C SER A 225 7.28 -13.49 -11.78
N GLN A 226 6.30 -13.96 -12.54
CA GLN A 226 6.25 -15.31 -13.10
C GLN A 226 6.21 -15.21 -14.63
N GLY A 227 7.36 -15.44 -15.27
CA GLY A 227 7.50 -15.29 -16.72
C GLY A 227 7.36 -13.84 -17.16
N SER A 228 6.33 -13.53 -17.95
CA SER A 228 6.00 -12.17 -18.39
C SER A 228 4.90 -11.50 -17.57
N LYS A 229 4.42 -12.17 -16.52
CA LYS A 229 3.31 -11.72 -15.67
C LYS A 229 3.84 -11.29 -14.32
N ASP A 230 3.38 -10.15 -13.86
CA ASP A 230 3.70 -9.52 -12.59
C ASP A 230 2.44 -9.46 -11.72
N TYR A 231 2.59 -9.90 -10.48
CA TYR A 231 1.55 -9.91 -9.46
C TYR A 231 1.96 -8.99 -8.31
N PHE A 232 0.98 -8.26 -7.78
CA PHE A 232 1.15 -7.33 -6.67
C PHE A 232 0.19 -7.67 -5.55
N GLU A 233 0.63 -8.52 -4.63
CA GLU A 233 -0.15 -8.92 -3.45
C GLU A 233 -0.05 -7.84 -2.36
N SER A 234 -1.15 -7.43 -1.76
CA SER A 234 -1.14 -6.46 -0.65
C SER A 234 -0.48 -7.04 0.60
N VAL A 235 0.41 -6.27 1.22
CA VAL A 235 1.00 -6.64 2.52
C VAL A 235 -0.04 -6.49 3.65
N ALA A 236 -0.91 -5.47 3.57
CA ALA A 236 -1.96 -5.25 4.57
C ALA A 236 -3.09 -6.29 4.49
N HIS A 237 -3.38 -6.79 3.30
CA HIS A 237 -4.45 -7.76 3.05
C HIS A 237 -3.91 -8.95 2.26
N PRO A 238 -3.34 -9.97 2.94
CA PRO A 238 -2.81 -11.15 2.27
C PRO A 238 -3.86 -11.80 1.37
N LYS A 239 -3.42 -12.34 0.22
CA LYS A 239 -4.25 -12.90 -0.85
C LYS A 239 -5.07 -11.90 -1.67
N LEU A 240 -5.02 -10.59 -1.40
CA LEU A 240 -5.59 -9.59 -2.28
C LEU A 240 -4.52 -9.02 -3.21
N PHE A 241 -4.85 -8.93 -4.49
CA PHE A 241 -3.99 -8.44 -5.54
C PHE A 241 -4.54 -7.17 -6.16
N ILE A 242 -3.66 -6.35 -6.73
CA ILE A 242 -4.08 -5.27 -7.63
C ILE A 242 -4.73 -5.92 -8.86
N ALA A 243 -5.99 -5.58 -9.10
CA ALA A 243 -6.80 -6.21 -10.13
C ALA A 243 -7.48 -5.19 -11.03
N THR A 244 -7.68 -5.59 -12.27
CA THR A 244 -8.40 -4.84 -13.29
C THR A 244 -9.68 -5.59 -13.66
N LYS A 245 -10.69 -4.83 -14.11
CA LYS A 245 -11.94 -5.37 -14.63
C LYS A 245 -12.49 -4.39 -15.66
N GLN A 246 -13.05 -4.92 -16.74
CA GLN A 246 -13.62 -4.11 -17.81
C GLN A 246 -14.66 -3.11 -17.27
N GLU A 247 -14.54 -1.85 -17.68
CA GLU A 247 -15.42 -0.74 -17.28
C GLU A 247 -15.47 -0.46 -15.76
N TYR A 248 -14.51 -0.97 -15.00
CA TYR A 248 -14.43 -0.78 -13.56
C TYR A 248 -13.10 -0.15 -13.14
N GLN A 249 -13.09 0.39 -11.93
CA GLN A 249 -11.87 0.93 -11.33
C GLN A 249 -10.89 -0.20 -11.00
N VAL A 250 -9.60 0.11 -11.05
CA VAL A 250 -8.56 -0.77 -10.51
C VAL A 250 -8.84 -0.95 -9.02
N HIS A 251 -8.94 -2.19 -8.57
CA HIS A 251 -9.43 -2.52 -7.22
C HIS A 251 -8.62 -3.69 -6.65
N MET A 252 -8.81 -3.95 -5.36
CA MET A 252 -8.22 -5.11 -4.70
C MET A 252 -9.11 -6.33 -4.91
N ALA A 253 -8.57 -7.44 -5.41
CA ALA A 253 -9.32 -8.68 -5.59
C ALA A 253 -8.48 -9.92 -5.30
N SER A 254 -9.13 -11.00 -4.87
CA SER A 254 -8.48 -12.29 -4.64
C SER A 254 -8.20 -13.09 -5.91
N GLY A 255 -8.77 -12.68 -7.05
CA GLY A 255 -8.60 -13.33 -8.35
C GLY A 255 -9.83 -13.16 -9.23
N HIS A 256 -10.22 -14.24 -9.91
CA HIS A 256 -11.36 -14.28 -10.83
C HIS A 256 -12.67 -13.83 -10.14
N PRO A 257 -13.54 -13.03 -10.79
CA PRO A 257 -13.57 -12.65 -12.21
C PRO A 257 -12.64 -11.50 -12.62
N SER A 258 -11.89 -10.92 -11.68
CA SER A 258 -10.96 -9.83 -11.98
C SER A 258 -9.63 -10.36 -12.49
N ILE A 259 -8.95 -9.54 -13.29
CA ILE A 259 -7.66 -9.87 -13.91
C ILE A 259 -6.57 -9.34 -12.98
N ILE A 260 -5.75 -10.23 -12.42
CA ILE A 260 -4.69 -9.92 -11.45
C ILE A 260 -3.29 -10.03 -12.06
N ASP A 261 -3.19 -10.61 -13.25
CA ASP A 261 -1.95 -10.71 -14.01
C ASP A 261 -1.73 -9.43 -14.81
N LEU A 262 -0.71 -8.69 -14.39
CA LEU A 262 -0.26 -7.48 -15.07
C LEU A 262 1.04 -7.75 -15.82
N GLN A 263 1.32 -6.95 -16.83
CA GLN A 263 2.56 -6.96 -17.57
C GLN A 263 3.22 -5.60 -17.40
N ILE A 264 4.46 -5.60 -16.93
CA ILE A 264 5.28 -4.38 -16.88
C ILE A 264 5.87 -4.11 -18.28
N LEU A 265 5.48 -3.00 -18.88
CA LEU A 265 6.08 -2.46 -20.10
C LEU A 265 7.10 -1.38 -19.71
N GLU A 266 8.38 -1.68 -19.91
CA GLU A 266 9.45 -0.69 -19.73
C GLU A 266 9.65 0.08 -21.03
N ASN A 267 9.61 1.41 -20.95
CA ASN A 267 10.05 2.25 -22.06
C ASN A 267 11.58 2.31 -22.01
N TYR A 268 12.23 1.66 -22.98
CA TYR A 268 13.64 1.91 -23.28
C TYR A 268 13.73 3.33 -23.84
N ALA A 269 14.04 4.29 -22.96
CA ALA A 269 14.50 5.62 -23.36
C ALA A 269 16.00 5.58 -23.68
#